data_AF-A0AAV0ZMM1-F1
#
_entry.id   AF-A0AAV0ZMM1-F1
#
_cell.length_a   1.000
_cell.length_b   1.000
_cell.length_c   1.000
_cell.angle_alpha   90.00
_cell.angle_beta   90.00
_cell.angle_gamma   90.00
#
_symmetry.space_group_name_H-M   'P 1'
#
loop_
_entity.id
_entity.type
_entity.pdbx_description
1 polymer ?
#
loop_
_entity_poly.entity_id
_entity_poly.type
_entity_poly.pdbx_seq_one_letter_code
_entity_poly.pdbx_strand_id
1 'polypeptide(L)'
;MLHHPLLYRSRTAAQPTPLLASILSATANNPGRTSLAGNFSRRDIRLKFSMQASGSKSNNSEVRTTNANAQQEVHKDEAFKVMETRPSWEISPGQAFPLGVSQVDNGINFAIFSQHATAVALCLVLPERESIDTLDGGMIELALDPHLNKTGDVWHICIEDLPGSNVLYGYRIDGSQDWGKGHRFGRSIVLVDPYAKLVEGRRYFGDISKKLSKFLGTYDFDSLPFDWGENYKLPNIAEKDLVIYEMNVRAFTMDESSGLDNNIRGSYLGVIEKIPHLLELGINAVELLPIFEFDELELQRRPNPRDHMINTWGYSTINFFAPMSRYASAGGGPVNASQEFKQMVKALHSASIEVILDVVYNHTNEADDPNPYTTSFRGIDNKVYYMLDDKGQLLNFSGCGNTLNCNHPVVMELILDSLRHWVTEYHVDGFRFDLASILCRGTDGSPLNAPPLIRAIAKDAVLSRCKIIAEPWDCGGLYLVGSFPNWDRWAEWNGKYRDDVRKFIKGDSGTKGSFATRVSGSSDLYRVNKRRPYHGINFVIAHDGFSLRDLVSYNFKHNEANGEGGNDGCNDNFSWNCGFEVLGSPNKGFPPYSLTTCTNLLKHALTGASNSTNTATEAALKTQQ
;
A
#
# COMPACT_ATOMS: atom_id res chain seq x y z
N MET A 1 -50.63 -49.88 -14.65
CA MET A 1 -51.78 -48.96 -14.80
C MET A 1 -51.18 -47.57 -15.01
N LEU A 2 -51.09 -47.16 -16.28
CA LEU A 2 -51.91 -46.09 -16.89
C LEU A 2 -51.50 -44.70 -16.37
N HIS A 3 -51.19 -43.65 -17.14
CA HIS A 3 -50.89 -43.42 -18.56
C HIS A 3 -50.60 -41.90 -18.62
N HIS A 4 -49.43 -41.47 -19.10
CA HIS A 4 -49.19 -40.37 -20.09
C HIS A 4 -49.76 -38.92 -19.84
N PRO A 5 -49.37 -37.88 -20.65
CA PRO A 5 -48.80 -36.60 -20.23
C PRO A 5 -49.49 -35.40 -20.96
N LEU A 6 -49.12 -34.14 -20.70
CA LEU A 6 -49.36 -32.98 -21.59
C LEU A 6 -48.46 -31.82 -21.11
N LEU A 7 -47.92 -30.88 -21.88
CA LEU A 7 -47.62 -30.69 -23.30
C LEU A 7 -46.73 -29.43 -23.35
N TYR A 8 -45.83 -29.43 -24.32
CA TYR A 8 -45.04 -28.32 -24.85
C TYR A 8 -45.76 -26.96 -24.94
N ARG A 9 -45.04 -25.87 -24.67
CA ARG A 9 -45.09 -24.66 -25.52
C ARG A 9 -43.77 -23.88 -25.51
N SER A 10 -43.16 -23.86 -26.69
CA SER A 10 -42.06 -23.01 -27.13
C SER A 10 -42.47 -21.53 -27.21
N ARG A 11 -41.56 -20.61 -26.86
CA ARG A 11 -41.52 -19.25 -27.43
C ARG A 11 -40.09 -18.85 -27.76
N THR A 12 -39.79 -19.04 -29.04
CA THR A 12 -39.04 -18.18 -29.97
C THR A 12 -38.18 -17.04 -29.43
N ALA A 13 -36.94 -17.07 -29.92
CA ALA A 13 -35.97 -15.98 -30.01
C ALA A 13 -36.55 -14.69 -30.62
N ALA A 14 -36.06 -13.55 -30.15
CA ALA A 14 -36.12 -12.27 -30.84
C ALA A 14 -34.70 -11.67 -30.86
N GLN A 15 -34.18 -11.46 -32.07
CA GLN A 15 -32.97 -10.70 -32.35
C GLN A 15 -33.24 -9.18 -32.25
N PRO A 16 -32.20 -8.36 -32.07
CA PRO A 16 -32.33 -6.93 -31.76
C PRO A 16 -32.50 -6.09 -33.03
N THR A 17 -33.28 -5.01 -32.94
CA THR A 17 -33.26 -3.93 -33.92
C THR A 17 -32.75 -2.62 -33.28
N PRO A 18 -31.93 -1.84 -34.01
CA PRO A 18 -31.26 -0.64 -33.53
C PRO A 18 -32.10 0.62 -33.83
N LEU A 19 -32.00 1.68 -33.01
CA LEU A 19 -32.26 3.07 -33.40
C LEU A 19 -32.10 4.00 -32.19
N LEU A 20 -31.07 4.85 -32.19
CA LEU A 20 -31.20 6.32 -32.27
C LEU A 20 -29.88 6.99 -31.86
N ALA A 21 -29.10 7.33 -32.89
CA ALA A 21 -28.17 8.45 -32.85
C ALA A 21 -28.88 9.70 -33.39
N SER A 22 -28.38 10.86 -32.98
CA SER A 22 -28.56 12.23 -33.50
C SER A 22 -29.72 13.08 -32.97
N ILE A 23 -29.32 14.17 -32.30
CA ILE A 23 -29.85 15.54 -32.19
C ILE A 23 -28.83 16.25 -31.26
N LEU A 24 -28.14 17.36 -31.54
CA LEU A 24 -28.10 18.32 -32.65
C LEU A 24 -26.75 19.04 -32.58
N SER A 25 -26.16 19.28 -33.76
CA SER A 25 -25.14 20.30 -34.04
C SER A 25 -25.85 21.54 -34.60
N ALA A 26 -25.46 22.73 -34.15
CA ALA A 26 -25.43 24.01 -34.88
C ALA A 26 -24.97 25.08 -33.86
N THR A 27 -23.97 25.92 -34.09
CA THR A 27 -23.83 26.86 -35.22
C THR A 27 -22.36 27.15 -35.57
N ALA A 28 -22.09 27.26 -36.88
CA ALA A 28 -20.83 27.72 -37.47
C ALA A 28 -20.99 29.10 -38.15
N ASN A 29 -19.83 29.68 -38.52
CA ASN A 29 -19.52 30.81 -39.44
C ASN A 29 -18.95 32.06 -38.71
N ASN A 30 -17.82 32.69 -39.11
CA ASN A 30 -16.98 32.62 -40.33
C ASN A 30 -15.60 33.36 -40.08
N PRO A 31 -14.70 33.65 -41.07
CA PRO A 31 -13.30 33.17 -41.05
C PRO A 31 -12.20 34.26 -41.23
N GLY A 32 -10.92 33.84 -41.24
CA GLY A 32 -9.83 34.63 -41.84
C GLY A 32 -8.39 34.16 -41.56
N ARG A 33 -7.75 33.51 -42.56
CA ARG A 33 -6.34 33.60 -43.05
C ARG A 33 -5.17 33.80 -42.03
N THR A 34 -4.00 33.15 -42.10
CA THR A 34 -3.17 32.69 -43.25
C THR A 34 -2.01 31.81 -42.74
N SER A 35 -1.45 31.02 -43.67
CA SER A 35 -0.31 30.10 -43.62
C SER A 35 1.02 30.64 -43.07
N LEU A 36 1.87 29.73 -42.56
CA LEU A 36 3.26 29.54 -43.03
C LEU A 36 3.84 28.19 -42.55
N ALA A 37 4.37 27.43 -43.51
CA ALA A 37 5.04 26.15 -43.33
C ALA A 37 6.53 26.33 -42.98
N GLY A 38 7.10 25.39 -42.23
CA GLY A 38 8.53 25.29 -41.97
C GLY A 38 8.93 23.88 -41.56
N ASN A 39 9.38 23.08 -42.54
CA ASN A 39 10.13 21.83 -42.35
C ASN A 39 11.44 22.13 -41.62
N PHE A 40 11.91 21.27 -40.70
CA PHE A 40 13.35 20.96 -40.62
C PHE A 40 13.66 19.58 -40.01
N SER A 41 14.75 19.03 -40.53
CA SER A 41 15.23 17.64 -40.53
C SER A 41 15.98 17.22 -39.25
N ARG A 42 15.95 15.90 -39.01
CA ARG A 42 16.85 15.12 -38.14
C ARG A 42 18.33 15.39 -38.42
N ARG A 43 19.16 15.38 -37.36
CA ARG A 43 20.58 15.00 -37.41
C ARG A 43 21.00 14.27 -36.13
N ASP A 44 21.64 13.12 -36.33
CA ASP A 44 22.39 12.32 -35.38
C ASP A 44 23.62 13.06 -34.84
N ILE A 45 23.93 12.91 -33.54
CA ILE A 45 25.29 13.06 -33.03
C ILE A 45 25.60 11.94 -32.02
N ARG A 46 26.50 11.04 -32.43
CA ARG A 46 27.28 10.13 -31.57
C ARG A 46 28.39 10.90 -30.89
N LEU A 47 28.63 10.68 -29.60
CA LEU A 47 29.93 10.93 -28.97
C LEU A 47 30.35 9.77 -28.07
N LYS A 48 31.61 9.34 -28.27
CA LYS A 48 32.31 8.25 -27.60
C LYS A 48 33.03 8.77 -26.34
N PHE A 49 33.16 7.89 -25.36
CA PHE A 49 34.05 8.00 -24.20
C PHE A 49 35.53 7.90 -24.60
N SER A 50 36.39 8.61 -23.84
CA SER A 50 37.79 8.23 -23.59
C SER A 50 38.26 8.86 -22.27
N MET A 51 38.96 8.03 -21.49
CA MET A 51 39.51 8.28 -20.15
C MET A 51 40.86 9.01 -20.18
N GLN A 52 41.20 9.49 -18.97
CA GLN A 52 42.52 9.45 -18.29
C GLN A 52 43.42 10.70 -18.23
N ALA A 53 43.67 11.08 -16.96
CA ALA A 53 44.97 11.18 -16.28
C ALA A 53 45.53 12.56 -15.91
N SER A 54 45.69 12.73 -14.59
CA SER A 54 46.86 13.23 -13.84
C SER A 54 47.33 14.68 -14.01
N GLY A 55 47.63 15.34 -12.89
CA GLY A 55 48.58 16.45 -12.88
C GLY A 55 48.44 17.42 -11.71
N SER A 56 49.43 17.40 -10.83
CA SER A 56 49.58 18.15 -9.58
C SER A 56 50.15 19.57 -9.75
N LYS A 57 49.98 20.42 -8.71
CA LYS A 57 50.86 21.56 -8.28
C LYS A 57 50.91 22.76 -9.24
N SER A 58 51.15 24.01 -8.87
CA SER A 58 51.38 24.78 -7.64
C SER A 58 51.50 26.26 -8.06
N ASN A 59 51.17 27.20 -7.16
CA ASN A 59 51.68 28.57 -7.00
C ASN A 59 52.17 29.37 -8.24
N ASN A 60 51.61 30.56 -8.46
CA ASN A 60 52.32 31.78 -8.08
C ASN A 60 51.48 33.06 -8.20
N SER A 61 51.75 33.93 -7.23
CA SER A 61 51.41 35.33 -7.11
C SER A 61 51.87 36.19 -8.29
N GLU A 62 51.10 37.22 -8.63
CA GLU A 62 51.66 38.48 -9.08
C GLU A 62 50.81 39.66 -8.58
N VAL A 63 51.47 40.53 -7.83
CA VAL A 63 50.98 41.82 -7.34
C VAL A 63 51.34 42.88 -8.38
N ARG A 64 50.40 43.75 -8.74
CA ARG A 64 50.71 45.08 -9.29
C ARG A 64 49.66 46.11 -8.86
N THR A 65 50.07 46.97 -7.95
CA THR A 65 49.43 48.21 -7.52
C THR A 65 49.67 49.34 -8.53
N THR A 66 48.65 50.16 -8.78
CA THR A 66 48.79 51.61 -9.04
C THR A 66 47.55 52.35 -8.56
N ASN A 67 47.78 53.56 -8.03
CA ASN A 67 46.93 54.36 -7.15
C ASN A 67 45.84 55.21 -7.81
N ALA A 68 44.90 55.62 -6.94
CA ALA A 68 44.18 56.90 -6.85
C ALA A 68 42.94 57.13 -7.73
N ASN A 69 41.77 57.19 -7.08
CA ASN A 69 41.15 58.48 -6.74
C ASN A 69 39.98 58.30 -5.77
N ALA A 70 39.95 59.17 -4.76
CA ALA A 70 38.90 59.29 -3.77
C ALA A 70 37.75 60.14 -4.32
N GLN A 71 36.52 59.65 -4.17
CA GLN A 71 35.33 60.48 -4.05
C GLN A 71 34.50 59.96 -2.88
N GLN A 72 34.29 60.84 -1.91
CA GLN A 72 33.37 60.67 -0.78
C GLN A 72 31.94 60.70 -1.28
N GLU A 73 31.16 59.66 -0.99
CA GLU A 73 29.70 59.75 -0.92
C GLU A 73 29.22 59.25 0.45
N VAL A 74 28.71 60.24 1.19
CA VAL A 74 27.78 60.24 2.32
C VAL A 74 27.22 58.88 2.75
N HIS A 75 27.63 58.43 3.94
CA HIS A 75 26.93 57.40 4.72
C HIS A 75 25.50 57.87 5.03
N LYS A 76 24.50 57.21 4.43
CA LYS A 76 23.17 57.09 5.03
C LYS A 76 23.13 55.75 5.76
N ASP A 77 23.04 55.82 7.08
CA ASP A 77 22.64 54.70 7.93
C ASP A 77 21.20 54.31 7.58
N GLU A 78 21.04 53.40 6.63
CA GLU A 78 19.85 52.57 6.56
C GLU A 78 20.07 51.39 7.51
N ALA A 79 19.54 51.54 8.71
CA ALA A 79 19.34 50.44 9.63
C ALA A 79 18.60 49.31 8.88
N PHE A 80 19.33 48.24 8.56
CA PHE A 80 18.73 46.98 8.13
C PHE A 80 17.79 46.50 9.24
N LYS A 81 16.51 46.80 9.04
CA LYS A 81 15.42 46.30 9.86
C LYS A 81 15.31 44.81 9.55
N VAL A 82 16.01 43.98 10.30
CA VAL A 82 15.75 42.54 10.35
C VAL A 82 14.38 42.39 11.00
N MET A 83 13.32 42.43 10.18
CA MET A 83 12.01 41.95 10.56
C MET A 83 12.05 40.42 10.50
N GLU A 84 12.39 39.78 11.61
CA GLU A 84 11.94 38.41 11.86
C GLU A 84 10.41 38.47 12.05
N THR A 85 9.65 38.39 10.96
CA THR A 85 8.22 38.08 11.03
C THR A 85 8.07 36.58 11.30
N ARG A 86 8.26 36.17 12.55
CA ARG A 86 7.61 34.94 13.01
C ARG A 86 6.10 35.22 12.95
N PRO A 87 5.29 34.40 12.27
CA PRO A 87 3.84 34.56 12.35
C PRO A 87 3.47 34.50 13.85
N SER A 88 2.76 35.53 14.33
CA SER A 88 2.26 35.56 15.70
C SER A 88 1.02 34.68 15.76
N TRP A 89 1.21 33.36 15.70
CA TRP A 89 0.14 32.42 15.90
C TRP A 89 -0.32 32.47 17.35
N GLU A 90 -1.63 32.50 17.56
CA GLU A 90 -2.19 32.16 18.86
C GLU A 90 -2.12 30.65 19.04
N ILE A 91 -1.50 30.23 20.14
CA ILE A 91 -1.31 28.82 20.48
C ILE A 91 -2.08 28.56 21.76
N SER A 92 -2.96 27.57 21.72
CA SER A 92 -3.70 27.10 22.89
C SER A 92 -3.30 25.66 23.23
N PRO A 93 -3.64 25.17 24.44
CA PRO A 93 -3.30 23.81 24.85
C PRO A 93 -3.80 22.71 23.91
N GLY A 94 -4.90 22.92 23.19
CA GLY A 94 -5.53 21.90 22.35
C GLY A 94 -6.26 20.81 23.13
N GLN A 95 -6.58 19.71 22.44
CA GLN A 95 -7.37 18.58 22.94
C GLN A 95 -6.65 17.26 22.66
N ALA A 96 -6.71 16.33 23.62
CA ALA A 96 -6.10 15.00 23.49
C ALA A 96 -6.84 14.05 22.53
N PHE A 97 -8.03 14.42 22.06
CA PHE A 97 -8.83 13.62 21.14
C PHE A 97 -9.48 14.55 20.09
N PRO A 98 -9.58 14.13 18.82
CA PRO A 98 -9.06 12.88 18.25
C PRO A 98 -7.53 12.86 18.15
N LEU A 99 -6.94 11.66 18.08
CA LEU A 99 -5.52 11.49 17.74
C LEU A 99 -5.27 11.89 16.27
N GLY A 100 -4.05 12.34 16.00
CA GLY A 100 -3.65 12.92 14.72
C GLY A 100 -3.92 14.41 14.61
N VAL A 101 -4.05 14.90 13.38
CA VAL A 101 -4.43 16.27 13.06
C VAL A 101 -5.95 16.38 12.81
N SER A 102 -6.57 17.41 13.38
CA SER A 102 -8.00 17.68 13.23
C SER A 102 -8.30 19.18 13.23
N GLN A 103 -9.21 19.62 12.39
CA GLN A 103 -9.76 20.98 12.43
C GLN A 103 -10.73 21.12 13.60
N VAL A 104 -10.60 22.21 14.36
CA VAL A 104 -11.51 22.63 15.43
C VAL A 104 -12.00 24.06 15.14
N ASP A 105 -13.05 24.53 15.82
CA ASP A 105 -13.70 25.82 15.54
C ASP A 105 -12.72 27.01 15.45
N ASN A 106 -11.66 27.00 16.25
CA ASN A 106 -10.71 28.11 16.37
C ASN A 106 -9.32 27.80 15.75
N GLY A 107 -9.12 26.67 15.09
CA GLY A 107 -7.79 26.36 14.55
C GLY A 107 -7.56 24.89 14.21
N ILE A 108 -6.30 24.49 14.20
CA ILE A 108 -5.89 23.12 13.89
C ILE A 108 -5.28 22.48 15.13
N ASN A 109 -5.91 21.40 15.58
CA ASN A 109 -5.49 20.61 16.73
C ASN A 109 -4.61 19.44 16.27
N PHE A 110 -3.52 19.23 16.99
CA PHE A 110 -2.59 18.12 16.82
C PHE A 110 -2.55 17.32 18.11
N ALA A 111 -2.70 16.00 18.04
CA ALA A 111 -2.62 15.12 19.20
C ALA A 111 -1.85 13.83 18.88
N ILE A 112 -0.87 13.48 19.71
CA ILE A 112 -0.02 12.30 19.51
C ILE A 112 0.19 11.55 20.83
N PHE A 113 0.06 10.23 20.77
CA PHE A 113 0.35 9.35 21.91
C PHE A 113 1.85 9.11 22.06
N SER A 114 2.38 9.31 23.27
CA SER A 114 3.67 8.74 23.70
C SER A 114 3.73 8.71 25.22
N GLN A 115 3.75 7.49 25.77
CA GLN A 115 3.78 7.25 27.22
C GLN A 115 5.16 7.58 27.81
N HIS A 116 6.22 7.18 27.10
CA HIS A 116 7.59 7.25 27.63
C HIS A 116 8.37 8.50 27.17
N ALA A 117 7.79 9.37 26.34
CA ALA A 117 8.42 10.62 25.95
C ALA A 117 8.59 11.59 27.13
N THR A 118 9.74 12.25 27.18
CA THR A 118 10.03 13.33 28.14
C THR A 118 9.81 14.72 27.53
N ALA A 119 9.86 14.84 26.20
CA ALA A 119 9.53 16.07 25.50
C ALA A 119 9.02 15.76 24.09
N VAL A 120 8.10 16.59 23.61
CA VAL A 120 7.57 16.54 22.23
C VAL A 120 7.64 17.95 21.65
N ALA A 121 8.09 18.05 20.41
CA ALA A 121 7.99 19.27 19.62
C ALA A 121 7.24 18.97 18.31
N LEU A 122 6.24 19.78 18.00
CA LEU A 122 5.58 19.79 16.71
C LEU A 122 6.46 20.56 15.71
N CYS A 123 6.77 19.94 14.59
CA CYS A 123 7.57 20.50 13.51
C CYS A 123 6.64 20.85 12.34
N LEU A 124 6.69 22.08 11.84
CA LEU A 124 5.84 22.57 10.76
C LEU A 124 6.67 23.12 9.59
N VAL A 125 6.23 22.85 8.37
CA VAL A 125 6.72 23.52 7.15
C VAL A 125 5.53 24.18 6.47
N LEU A 126 5.62 25.50 6.31
CA LEU A 126 4.58 26.31 5.69
C LEU A 126 4.81 26.43 4.17
N PRO A 127 3.73 26.56 3.38
CA PRO A 127 3.81 26.63 1.91
C PRO A 127 4.67 27.81 1.40
N GLU A 128 4.68 28.95 2.10
CA GLU A 128 5.45 30.14 1.69
C GLU A 128 6.96 30.04 1.95
N ARG A 129 7.43 28.98 2.63
CA ARG A 129 8.84 28.80 3.03
C ARG A 129 9.57 27.75 2.19
N GLU A 130 9.04 27.36 1.05
CA GLU A 130 9.66 26.40 0.14
C GLU A 130 10.98 26.96 -0.48
N SER A 131 12.09 26.73 0.21
CA SER A 131 13.36 26.45 -0.47
C SER A 131 13.48 24.94 -0.62
N ILE A 132 13.22 24.44 -1.83
CA ILE A 132 13.07 23.01 -2.16
C ILE A 132 14.34 22.17 -1.92
N ASP A 133 15.47 22.79 -1.57
CA ASP A 133 16.75 22.10 -1.34
C ASP A 133 17.23 22.09 0.12
N THR A 134 16.54 22.75 1.07
CA THR A 134 16.88 22.66 2.50
C THR A 134 15.65 22.65 3.41
N LEU A 135 14.99 21.49 3.53
CA LEU A 135 13.87 21.29 4.47
C LEU A 135 14.24 21.46 5.96
N ASP A 136 15.53 21.56 6.31
CA ASP A 136 15.95 21.91 7.68
C ASP A 136 16.07 23.43 7.91
N GLY A 137 16.07 24.25 6.85
CA GLY A 137 16.22 25.72 6.96
C GLY A 137 14.91 26.50 7.15
N GLY A 138 13.75 25.87 6.83
CA GLY A 138 12.43 26.51 6.87
C GLY A 138 11.45 25.96 7.91
N MET A 139 11.84 24.91 8.64
CA MET A 139 10.99 24.21 9.60
C MET A 139 10.83 24.99 10.91
N ILE A 140 9.59 25.16 11.36
CA ILE A 140 9.24 25.81 12.62
C ILE A 140 9.03 24.72 13.67
N GLU A 141 9.70 24.83 14.81
CA GLU A 141 9.54 23.90 15.93
C GLU A 141 8.78 24.56 17.08
N LEU A 142 7.71 23.92 17.52
CA LEU A 142 6.89 24.33 18.65
C LEU A 142 7.02 23.27 19.75
N ALA A 143 7.73 23.60 20.83
CA ALA A 143 7.85 22.71 21.97
C ALA A 143 6.54 22.67 22.76
N LEU A 144 6.06 21.46 23.08
CA LEU A 144 4.86 21.26 23.89
C LEU A 144 5.24 21.29 25.37
N ASP A 145 4.52 22.09 26.17
CA ASP A 145 4.70 22.12 27.62
C ASP A 145 4.07 20.87 28.25
N PRO A 146 4.84 19.99 28.93
CA PRO A 146 4.29 18.76 29.52
C PRO A 146 3.19 18.99 30.58
N HIS A 147 3.08 20.20 31.13
CA HIS A 147 2.05 20.55 32.12
C HIS A 147 0.76 21.12 31.51
N LEU A 148 0.81 21.64 30.28
CA LEU A 148 -0.34 22.25 29.60
C LEU A 148 -0.77 21.44 28.37
N ASN A 149 0.19 20.95 27.59
CA ASN A 149 0.04 20.28 26.31
C ASN A 149 0.08 18.75 26.43
N LYS A 150 -0.29 18.19 27.59
CA LYS A 150 -0.33 16.74 27.79
C LYS A 150 -1.47 16.34 28.73
N THR A 151 -2.31 15.41 28.29
CA THR A 151 -3.36 14.79 29.11
C THR A 151 -3.16 13.27 29.11
N GLY A 152 -2.87 12.71 30.29
CA GLY A 152 -2.44 11.31 30.39
C GLY A 152 -1.14 11.09 29.60
N ASP A 153 -1.17 10.18 28.64
CA ASP A 153 -0.05 9.85 27.75
C ASP A 153 -0.16 10.48 26.34
N VAL A 154 -1.12 11.39 26.15
CA VAL A 154 -1.35 12.08 24.87
C VAL A 154 -0.88 13.52 24.95
N TRP A 155 0.03 13.88 24.05
CA TRP A 155 0.52 15.23 23.85
C TRP A 155 -0.35 15.95 22.84
N HIS A 156 -0.68 17.21 23.08
CA HIS A 156 -1.60 17.95 22.21
C HIS A 156 -1.32 19.45 22.19
N ILE A 157 -1.61 20.09 21.06
CA ILE A 157 -1.47 21.53 20.83
C ILE A 157 -2.49 21.98 19.79
N CYS A 158 -3.05 23.17 19.94
CA CYS A 158 -3.92 23.78 18.92
C CYS A 158 -3.35 25.13 18.50
N ILE A 159 -3.33 25.37 17.19
CA ILE A 159 -2.72 26.55 16.59
C ILE A 159 -3.77 27.23 15.73
N GLU A 160 -4.03 28.49 16.04
CA GLU A 160 -4.96 29.34 15.29
C GLU A 160 -4.25 29.91 14.04
N ASP A 161 -5.03 30.25 13.01
CA ASP A 161 -4.55 30.84 11.76
C ASP A 161 -3.48 30.03 10.99
N LEU A 162 -3.40 28.71 11.21
CA LEU A 162 -2.69 27.84 10.28
C LEU A 162 -3.46 27.72 8.96
N PRO A 163 -2.77 27.69 7.80
CA PRO A 163 -3.42 27.35 6.54
C PRO A 163 -4.15 26.00 6.65
N GLY A 164 -5.35 25.93 6.07
CA GLY A 164 -6.21 24.74 6.09
C GLY A 164 -5.70 23.60 5.20
N SER A 165 -4.69 23.84 4.37
CA SER A 165 -4.06 22.86 3.49
C SER A 165 -2.58 23.17 3.25
N ASN A 166 -1.86 22.22 2.66
CA ASN A 166 -0.46 22.38 2.21
C ASN A 166 0.57 22.70 3.32
N VAL A 167 0.22 22.42 4.58
CA VAL A 167 1.17 22.46 5.70
C VAL A 167 1.70 21.05 5.93
N LEU A 168 3.03 20.92 5.92
CA LEU A 168 3.67 19.67 6.30
C LEU A 168 3.96 19.69 7.79
N TYR A 169 3.77 18.55 8.45
CA TYR A 169 4.03 18.42 9.87
C TYR A 169 4.66 17.08 10.24
N GLY A 170 5.32 17.06 11.39
CA GLY A 170 5.85 15.88 12.04
C GLY A 170 6.25 16.20 13.47
N TYR A 171 6.88 15.26 14.17
CA TYR A 171 7.25 15.44 15.57
C TYR A 171 8.71 15.11 15.82
N ARG A 172 9.38 15.93 16.63
CA ARG A 172 10.63 15.52 17.31
C ARG A 172 10.27 15.09 18.71
N ILE A 173 10.61 13.85 19.05
CA ILE A 173 10.28 13.26 20.35
C ILE A 173 11.56 12.84 21.06
N ASP A 174 11.67 13.27 22.31
CA ASP A 174 12.80 13.02 23.18
C ASP A 174 12.41 12.12 24.35
N GLY A 175 13.38 11.36 24.87
CA GLY A 175 13.16 10.37 25.91
C GLY A 175 14.38 9.51 26.17
N SER A 176 14.19 8.45 26.97
CA SER A 176 15.30 7.54 27.32
C SER A 176 15.87 6.82 26.09
N GLN A 177 17.19 6.67 26.03
CA GLN A 177 17.87 5.79 25.08
C GLN A 177 18.35 4.50 25.75
N ASP A 178 17.69 4.06 26.82
CA ASP A 178 18.03 2.79 27.48
C ASP A 178 17.50 1.61 26.64
N TRP A 179 18.37 1.07 25.78
CA TRP A 179 17.98 0.01 24.84
C TRP A 179 17.55 -1.27 25.57
N GLY A 180 18.19 -1.59 26.70
CA GLY A 180 17.88 -2.76 27.52
C GLY A 180 16.49 -2.70 28.16
N LYS A 181 15.88 -1.52 28.22
CA LYS A 181 14.48 -1.32 28.65
C LYS A 181 13.50 -1.15 27.49
N GLY A 182 13.97 -1.28 26.25
CA GLY A 182 13.14 -1.16 25.05
C GLY A 182 12.97 0.25 24.50
N HIS A 183 13.67 1.26 25.03
CA HIS A 183 13.53 2.65 24.55
C HIS A 183 14.50 2.96 23.41
N ARG A 184 14.06 3.74 22.42
CA ARG A 184 14.80 4.09 21.18
C ARG A 184 14.61 5.57 20.77
N PHE A 185 14.33 6.45 21.73
CA PHE A 185 14.05 7.86 21.45
C PHE A 185 15.23 8.57 20.77
N GLY A 186 14.95 9.52 19.89
CA GLY A 186 15.97 10.22 19.12
C GLY A 186 15.48 11.54 18.57
N ARG A 187 15.76 12.63 19.29
CA ARG A 187 15.32 13.99 18.93
C ARG A 187 15.78 14.48 17.55
N SER A 188 16.87 13.93 17.01
CA SER A 188 17.45 14.34 15.73
C SER A 188 16.60 14.00 14.52
N ILE A 189 15.58 13.14 14.67
CA ILE A 189 14.71 12.68 13.58
C ILE A 189 13.34 13.36 13.72
N VAL A 190 12.79 13.84 12.60
CA VAL A 190 11.38 14.26 12.53
C VAL A 190 10.56 13.04 12.15
N LEU A 191 9.59 12.70 13.00
CA LEU A 191 8.80 11.49 12.95
C LEU A 191 7.43 11.79 12.33
N VAL A 192 6.95 10.88 11.49
CA VAL A 192 5.61 10.92 10.91
C VAL A 192 4.57 10.59 11.98
N ASP A 193 3.48 11.34 12.02
CA ASP A 193 2.33 11.03 12.85
C ASP A 193 1.71 9.68 12.46
N PRO A 194 1.55 8.71 13.38
CA PRO A 194 0.88 7.44 13.11
C PRO A 194 -0.55 7.59 12.56
N TYR A 195 -1.23 8.70 12.88
CA TYR A 195 -2.59 9.03 12.47
C TYR A 195 -2.65 10.02 11.29
N ALA A 196 -1.51 10.32 10.63
CA ALA A 196 -1.51 11.15 9.42
C ALA A 196 -2.38 10.53 8.32
N LYS A 197 -3.51 11.17 8.01
CA LYS A 197 -4.42 10.74 6.93
C LYS A 197 -3.83 10.93 5.53
N LEU A 198 -2.83 11.81 5.42
CA LEU A 198 -2.12 12.13 4.18
C LEU A 198 -0.64 12.24 4.52
N VAL A 199 0.22 11.63 3.71
CA VAL A 199 1.68 11.66 3.89
C VAL A 199 2.33 12.20 2.63
N GLU A 200 3.08 13.28 2.79
CA GLU A 200 3.92 13.86 1.76
C GLU A 200 5.27 13.14 1.72
N GLY A 201 5.77 12.92 0.50
CA GLY A 201 7.02 12.21 0.25
C GLY A 201 7.51 12.47 -1.17
N ARG A 202 8.07 11.44 -1.83
CA ARG A 202 8.37 11.55 -3.27
C ARG A 202 7.07 11.58 -4.07
N ARG A 203 7.05 12.37 -5.16
CA ARG A 203 5.91 12.49 -6.07
C ARG A 203 5.81 11.32 -7.05
N TYR A 204 6.94 10.83 -7.54
CA TYR A 204 6.99 9.79 -8.57
C TYR A 204 7.54 8.48 -8.00
N PHE A 205 6.88 7.38 -8.33
CA PHE A 205 7.30 6.03 -7.95
C PHE A 205 8.64 5.68 -8.59
N GLY A 206 9.64 5.31 -7.77
CA GLY A 206 10.96 4.89 -8.24
C GLY A 206 11.86 6.05 -8.69
N ASP A 207 11.52 7.29 -8.31
CA ASP A 207 12.37 8.45 -8.59
C ASP A 207 13.62 8.46 -7.70
N ILE A 208 14.73 8.00 -8.28
CA ILE A 208 16.03 7.91 -7.62
C ILE A 208 16.75 9.24 -7.44
N SER A 209 16.23 10.35 -7.99
CA SER A 209 16.86 11.67 -7.84
C SER A 209 16.93 12.11 -6.37
N LYS A 210 15.96 11.66 -5.55
CA LYS A 210 15.90 11.85 -4.10
C LYS A 210 15.85 10.48 -3.39
N LYS A 211 17.00 9.79 -3.35
CA LYS A 211 17.11 8.42 -2.80
C LYS A 211 16.50 8.25 -1.40
N LEU A 212 16.72 9.22 -0.52
CA LEU A 212 16.10 9.25 0.82
C LEU A 212 15.00 10.31 0.83
N SER A 213 13.74 9.87 0.90
CA SER A 213 12.61 10.78 1.10
C SER A 213 12.48 11.08 2.60
N LYS A 214 12.21 12.35 2.93
CA LYS A 214 11.68 12.70 4.26
C LYS A 214 10.16 12.64 4.13
N PHE A 215 9.55 11.68 4.81
CA PHE A 215 8.09 11.58 4.88
C PHE A 215 7.56 12.50 5.97
N LEU A 216 6.50 13.25 5.69
CA LEU A 216 5.84 14.15 6.64
C LEU A 216 4.32 14.02 6.52
N GLY A 217 3.61 14.21 7.62
CA GLY A 217 2.16 14.32 7.56
C GLY A 217 1.74 15.61 6.85
N THR A 218 0.59 15.59 6.21
CA THR A 218 -0.10 16.78 5.70
C THR A 218 -1.60 16.64 5.92
N TYR A 219 -2.36 17.68 5.60
CA TYR A 219 -3.81 17.70 5.71
C TYR A 219 -4.41 18.62 4.65
N ASP A 220 -5.70 18.42 4.40
CA ASP A 220 -6.50 19.26 3.51
C ASP A 220 -7.91 19.41 4.10
N PHE A 221 -8.13 20.52 4.78
CA PHE A 221 -9.41 20.94 5.35
C PHE A 221 -10.11 22.03 4.51
N ASP A 222 -9.44 22.53 3.46
CA ASP A 222 -9.99 23.53 2.55
C ASP A 222 -10.87 22.89 1.48
N SER A 223 -10.54 21.65 1.07
CA SER A 223 -11.36 20.88 0.13
C SER A 223 -12.70 20.48 0.73
N LEU A 224 -13.75 20.56 -0.11
CA LEU A 224 -15.05 20.00 0.23
C LEU A 224 -14.94 18.47 0.40
N PRO A 225 -15.76 17.87 1.29
CA PRO A 225 -15.89 16.42 1.36
C PRO A 225 -16.16 15.81 -0.01
N PHE A 226 -15.59 14.64 -0.28
CA PHE A 226 -15.76 13.96 -1.55
C PHE A 226 -17.24 13.64 -1.82
N ASP A 227 -17.74 14.05 -2.99
CA ASP A 227 -19.11 13.77 -3.38
C ASP A 227 -19.25 12.33 -3.91
N TRP A 228 -19.70 11.43 -3.04
CA TRP A 228 -20.08 10.07 -3.43
C TRP A 228 -21.31 10.04 -4.35
N GLY A 229 -22.16 11.08 -4.34
CA GLY A 229 -23.37 11.20 -5.13
C GLY A 229 -24.61 10.65 -4.44
N GLU A 230 -25.78 11.28 -4.68
CA GLU A 230 -27.05 10.96 -3.99
C GLU A 230 -27.53 9.52 -4.17
N ASN A 231 -27.19 8.89 -5.30
CA ASN A 231 -27.60 7.52 -5.65
C ASN A 231 -26.49 6.49 -5.40
N TYR A 232 -25.42 6.87 -4.70
CA TYR A 232 -24.32 5.96 -4.39
C TYR A 232 -24.80 4.78 -3.55
N LYS A 233 -24.37 3.58 -3.94
CA LYS A 233 -24.69 2.33 -3.25
C LYS A 233 -23.46 1.45 -3.19
N LEU A 234 -23.32 0.79 -2.06
CA LEU A 234 -22.34 -0.28 -1.88
C LEU A 234 -22.82 -1.54 -2.63
N PRO A 235 -21.94 -2.29 -3.31
CA PRO A 235 -22.32 -3.53 -4.00
C PRO A 235 -22.90 -4.59 -3.04
N ASN A 236 -22.27 -4.76 -1.87
CA ASN A 236 -22.66 -5.70 -0.81
C ASN A 236 -22.99 -7.11 -1.32
N ILE A 237 -22.04 -7.67 -2.08
CA ILE A 237 -22.12 -9.00 -2.69
C ILE A 237 -21.97 -10.04 -1.58
N ALA A 238 -22.85 -11.05 -1.60
CA ALA A 238 -22.76 -12.16 -0.65
C ALA A 238 -21.45 -12.92 -0.85
N GLU A 239 -20.78 -13.32 0.23
CA GLU A 239 -19.43 -13.87 0.19
C GLU A 239 -19.33 -15.02 -0.81
N LYS A 240 -20.26 -15.97 -0.73
CA LYS A 240 -20.33 -17.17 -1.58
C LYS A 240 -20.37 -16.90 -3.09
N ASP A 241 -20.69 -15.68 -3.51
CA ASP A 241 -20.81 -15.27 -4.91
C ASP A 241 -19.60 -14.45 -5.38
N LEU A 242 -18.58 -14.25 -4.53
CA LEU A 242 -17.37 -13.50 -4.86
C LEU A 242 -16.42 -14.28 -5.77
N VAL A 243 -15.91 -13.56 -6.76
CA VAL A 243 -14.75 -13.90 -7.57
C VAL A 243 -13.76 -12.75 -7.42
N ILE A 244 -12.76 -12.98 -6.58
CA ILE A 244 -11.79 -11.96 -6.16
C ILE A 244 -10.63 -11.93 -7.17
N TYR A 245 -10.23 -10.74 -7.60
CA TYR A 245 -9.07 -10.51 -8.45
C TYR A 245 -7.97 -9.79 -7.67
N GLU A 246 -6.91 -10.53 -7.33
CA GLU A 246 -5.73 -9.97 -6.67
C GLU A 246 -4.90 -9.14 -7.66
N MET A 247 -4.56 -7.90 -7.30
CA MET A 247 -3.84 -6.99 -8.20
C MET A 247 -3.03 -5.92 -7.48
N ASN A 248 -1.92 -5.52 -8.11
CA ASN A 248 -1.16 -4.32 -7.74
C ASN A 248 -1.62 -3.13 -8.59
N VAL A 249 -2.02 -2.02 -7.95
CA VAL A 249 -2.53 -0.80 -8.61
C VAL A 249 -1.60 -0.32 -9.71
N ARG A 250 -0.29 -0.25 -9.42
CA ARG A 250 0.70 0.21 -10.38
C ARG A 250 0.92 -0.79 -11.49
N ALA A 251 1.28 -2.03 -11.16
CA ALA A 251 1.64 -3.04 -12.15
C ALA A 251 0.47 -3.40 -13.08
N PHE A 252 -0.78 -3.16 -12.68
CA PHE A 252 -1.95 -3.44 -13.49
C PHE A 252 -2.00 -2.66 -14.81
N THR A 253 -1.50 -1.42 -14.83
CA THR A 253 -1.57 -0.53 -16.00
C THR A 253 -0.27 0.18 -16.35
N MET A 254 0.83 -0.10 -15.65
CA MET A 254 2.10 0.58 -15.91
C MET A 254 2.69 0.31 -17.30
N ASP A 255 2.51 -0.92 -17.81
CA ASP A 255 3.06 -1.31 -19.11
C ASP A 255 2.43 -0.52 -20.27
N GLU A 256 3.21 -0.27 -21.32
CA GLU A 256 2.74 0.50 -22.47
C GLU A 256 1.58 -0.17 -23.21
N SER A 257 1.50 -1.50 -23.18
CA SER A 257 0.40 -2.27 -23.77
C SER A 257 -0.95 -2.03 -23.09
N SER A 258 -0.97 -1.40 -21.91
CA SER A 258 -2.22 -0.91 -21.31
C SER A 258 -2.94 0.08 -22.22
N GLY A 259 -2.23 0.78 -23.11
CA GLY A 259 -2.81 1.76 -24.03
C GLY A 259 -3.33 3.03 -23.37
N LEU A 260 -3.08 3.25 -22.08
CA LEU A 260 -3.47 4.47 -21.36
C LEU A 260 -2.46 5.61 -21.59
N ASP A 261 -2.75 6.83 -21.16
CA ASP A 261 -1.76 7.91 -21.20
C ASP A 261 -0.70 7.75 -20.09
N ASN A 262 0.54 8.17 -20.35
CA ASN A 262 1.65 8.07 -19.39
C ASN A 262 1.34 8.73 -18.03
N ASN A 263 0.49 9.76 -18.02
CA ASN A 263 0.13 10.47 -16.80
C ASN A 263 -0.79 9.66 -15.87
N ILE A 264 -1.53 8.69 -16.40
CA ILE A 264 -2.48 7.87 -15.62
C ILE A 264 -2.09 6.38 -15.54
N ARG A 265 -1.12 5.92 -16.34
CA ARG A 265 -0.58 4.55 -16.24
C ARG A 265 -0.03 4.28 -14.84
N GLY A 266 -0.41 3.16 -14.26
CA GLY A 266 0.01 2.72 -12.95
C GLY A 266 -0.47 3.59 -11.79
N SER A 267 -1.59 4.29 -11.98
CA SER A 267 -2.27 5.12 -10.96
C SER A 267 -3.66 4.58 -10.62
N TYR A 268 -4.30 5.13 -9.59
CA TYR A 268 -5.70 4.82 -9.26
C TYR A 268 -6.66 5.13 -10.42
N LEU A 269 -6.45 6.24 -11.15
CA LEU A 269 -7.24 6.55 -12.35
C LEU A 269 -7.02 5.53 -13.47
N GLY A 270 -5.81 4.98 -13.59
CA GLY A 270 -5.51 3.93 -14.55
C GLY A 270 -6.35 2.67 -14.32
N VAL A 271 -6.67 2.33 -13.07
CA VAL A 271 -7.56 1.21 -12.74
C VAL A 271 -8.98 1.45 -13.27
N ILE A 272 -9.49 2.68 -13.15
CA ILE A 272 -10.83 3.05 -13.64
C ILE A 272 -10.97 2.75 -15.14
N GLU A 273 -9.97 3.12 -15.94
CA GLU A 273 -9.95 2.90 -17.39
C GLU A 273 -9.93 1.40 -17.78
N LYS A 274 -9.66 0.51 -16.83
CA LYS A 274 -9.62 -0.95 -17.03
C LYS A 274 -10.77 -1.70 -16.35
N ILE A 275 -11.77 -1.01 -15.79
CA ILE A 275 -13.01 -1.63 -15.31
C ILE A 275 -13.70 -2.50 -16.40
N PRO A 276 -13.80 -2.08 -17.68
CA PRO A 276 -14.40 -2.93 -18.71
C PRO A 276 -13.72 -4.29 -18.86
N HIS A 277 -12.40 -4.35 -18.66
CA HIS A 277 -11.64 -5.61 -18.70
C HIS A 277 -12.00 -6.51 -17.51
N LEU A 278 -12.12 -5.97 -16.30
CA LEU A 278 -12.53 -6.73 -15.11
C LEU A 278 -13.95 -7.30 -15.28
N LEU A 279 -14.87 -6.51 -15.86
CA LEU A 279 -16.22 -6.96 -16.17
C LEU A 279 -16.25 -8.06 -17.23
N GLU A 280 -15.46 -7.95 -18.29
CA GLU A 280 -15.34 -8.99 -19.32
C GLU A 280 -14.85 -10.33 -18.73
N LEU A 281 -13.93 -10.27 -17.75
CA LEU A 281 -13.46 -11.44 -17.01
C LEU A 281 -14.50 -12.03 -16.04
N GLY A 282 -15.56 -11.29 -15.71
CA GLY A 282 -16.56 -11.70 -14.73
C GLY A 282 -16.14 -11.50 -13.28
N ILE A 283 -15.15 -10.64 -13.03
CA ILE A 283 -14.69 -10.28 -11.68
C ILE A 283 -15.71 -9.36 -11.01
N ASN A 284 -15.96 -9.59 -9.72
CA ASN A 284 -16.87 -8.77 -8.92
C ASN A 284 -16.27 -8.29 -7.59
N ALA A 285 -15.00 -8.59 -7.33
CA ALA A 285 -14.21 -7.96 -6.26
C ALA A 285 -12.75 -7.86 -6.70
N VAL A 286 -12.09 -6.76 -6.36
CA VAL A 286 -10.63 -6.61 -6.47
C VAL A 286 -10.00 -6.63 -5.09
N GLU A 287 -8.95 -7.41 -4.92
CA GLU A 287 -8.07 -7.39 -3.74
C GLU A 287 -6.80 -6.64 -4.13
N LEU A 288 -6.66 -5.41 -3.63
CA LEU A 288 -5.52 -4.57 -3.92
C LEU A 288 -4.38 -4.95 -2.99
N LEU A 289 -3.21 -5.30 -3.57
CA LEU A 289 -1.94 -5.34 -2.84
C LEU A 289 -1.72 -4.01 -2.08
N PRO A 290 -0.87 -3.99 -1.04
CA PRO A 290 -0.78 -2.89 -0.09
C PRO A 290 -0.79 -1.49 -0.74
N ILE A 291 -1.81 -0.71 -0.37
CA ILE A 291 -1.99 0.69 -0.82
C ILE A 291 -1.74 1.70 0.29
N PHE A 292 -1.42 1.25 1.51
CA PHE A 292 -0.98 2.14 2.58
C PHE A 292 0.40 2.71 2.22
N GLU A 293 0.70 3.94 2.64
CA GLU A 293 1.95 4.60 2.29
C GLU A 293 3.18 3.74 2.67
N PHE A 294 4.07 3.46 1.70
CA PHE A 294 5.31 2.68 1.87
C PHE A 294 6.46 3.25 1.05
N ASP A 295 7.71 3.01 1.44
CA ASP A 295 8.88 3.49 0.68
C ASP A 295 9.35 2.45 -0.35
N GLU A 296 9.09 2.69 -1.63
CA GLU A 296 9.50 1.80 -2.72
C GLU A 296 11.02 1.69 -2.86
N LEU A 297 11.78 2.68 -2.37
CA LEU A 297 13.24 2.73 -2.42
C LEU A 297 13.89 2.26 -1.11
N GLU A 298 13.16 1.64 -0.19
CA GLU A 298 13.71 1.24 1.12
C GLU A 298 14.91 0.27 1.02
N LEU A 299 14.97 -0.53 -0.04
CA LEU A 299 16.07 -1.45 -0.33
C LEU A 299 17.35 -0.72 -0.72
N GLN A 300 17.27 0.54 -1.15
CA GLN A 300 18.40 1.37 -1.58
C GLN A 300 18.98 2.23 -0.45
N ARG A 301 18.42 2.16 0.77
CA ARG A 301 18.90 2.96 1.92
C ARG A 301 20.35 2.66 2.29
N ARG A 302 20.79 1.43 2.05
CA ARG A 302 22.15 0.96 2.36
C ARG A 302 22.57 -0.14 1.38
N PRO A 303 23.89 -0.33 1.16
CA PRO A 303 24.38 -1.45 0.38
C PRO A 303 23.88 -2.79 0.94
N ASN A 304 23.22 -3.57 0.10
CA ASN A 304 22.78 -4.93 0.41
C ASN A 304 22.54 -5.68 -0.91
N PRO A 305 22.36 -7.02 -0.90
CA PRO A 305 22.24 -7.80 -2.13
C PRO A 305 21.03 -7.43 -3.02
N ARG A 306 20.08 -6.66 -2.50
CA ARG A 306 18.83 -6.26 -3.18
C ARG A 306 18.77 -4.76 -3.49
N ASP A 307 19.87 -4.02 -3.27
CA ASP A 307 19.87 -2.57 -3.43
C ASP A 307 19.69 -2.09 -4.90
N HIS A 308 19.75 -2.99 -5.88
CA HIS A 308 19.34 -2.71 -7.26
C HIS A 308 17.83 -2.79 -7.48
N MET A 309 17.09 -3.35 -6.52
CA MET A 309 15.64 -3.56 -6.60
C MET A 309 14.85 -2.37 -6.02
N ILE A 310 13.54 -2.44 -6.24
CA ILE A 310 12.54 -1.51 -5.72
C ILE A 310 11.42 -2.36 -5.12
N ASN A 311 10.95 -2.00 -3.92
CA ASN A 311 9.77 -2.62 -3.33
C ASN A 311 8.55 -2.25 -4.18
N THR A 312 8.08 -3.21 -4.97
CA THR A 312 6.93 -3.02 -5.88
C THR A 312 5.62 -3.45 -5.24
N TRP A 313 5.67 -4.40 -4.29
CA TRP A 313 4.49 -4.97 -3.67
C TRP A 313 3.92 -4.10 -2.56
N GLY A 314 4.77 -3.49 -1.74
CA GLY A 314 4.36 -2.55 -0.69
C GLY A 314 4.15 -3.16 0.70
N TYR A 315 4.54 -4.42 0.94
CA TYR A 315 4.51 -5.06 2.27
C TYR A 315 5.60 -4.52 3.22
N SER A 316 5.59 -3.21 3.45
CA SER A 316 6.52 -2.49 4.34
C SER A 316 5.94 -1.10 4.64
N THR A 317 4.84 -1.08 5.40
CA THR A 317 4.03 0.13 5.61
C THR A 317 4.73 1.16 6.51
N ILE A 318 4.65 2.43 6.11
CA ILE A 318 5.07 3.61 6.89
C ILE A 318 3.91 4.16 7.72
N ASN A 319 2.73 4.29 7.11
CA ASN A 319 1.57 4.89 7.75
C ASN A 319 0.29 4.12 7.39
N PHE A 320 -0.54 3.83 8.39
CA PHE A 320 -1.74 2.99 8.22
C PHE A 320 -2.99 3.73 7.74
N PHE A 321 -2.98 5.05 7.64
CA PHE A 321 -4.14 5.86 7.26
C PHE A 321 -3.98 6.49 5.88
N ALA A 322 -2.75 6.80 5.48
CA ALA A 322 -2.48 7.47 4.22
C ALA A 322 -2.48 6.50 3.03
N PRO A 323 -3.24 6.80 1.94
CA PRO A 323 -3.09 6.10 0.68
C PRO A 323 -1.72 6.40 0.06
N MET A 324 -1.18 5.44 -0.68
CA MET A 324 0.10 5.54 -1.36
C MET A 324 0.10 6.72 -2.33
N SER A 325 0.79 7.79 -1.93
CA SER A 325 0.82 9.08 -2.62
C SER A 325 1.40 8.99 -4.02
N ARG A 326 2.33 8.05 -4.25
CA ARG A 326 2.98 7.79 -5.55
C ARG A 326 2.12 6.97 -6.52
N TYR A 327 0.93 6.55 -6.11
CA TYR A 327 -0.09 6.01 -7.01
C TYR A 327 -1.08 7.08 -7.49
N ALA A 328 -0.92 8.34 -7.07
CA ALA A 328 -1.62 9.46 -7.71
C ALA A 328 -1.14 9.64 -9.16
N SER A 329 -2.08 9.95 -10.05
CA SER A 329 -1.79 10.29 -11.44
C SER A 329 -0.87 11.52 -11.53
N ALA A 330 0.01 11.53 -12.53
CA ALA A 330 0.94 12.61 -12.84
C ALA A 330 1.84 13.09 -11.67
N GLY A 331 1.98 12.29 -10.60
CA GLY A 331 2.71 12.70 -9.39
C GLY A 331 1.94 13.72 -8.55
N GLY A 332 0.60 13.68 -8.57
CA GLY A 332 -0.27 14.65 -7.92
C GLY A 332 -0.21 14.70 -6.39
N GLY A 333 0.49 13.75 -5.75
CA GLY A 333 0.73 13.81 -4.31
C GLY A 333 -0.37 13.21 -3.44
N PRO A 334 -0.31 13.42 -2.11
CA PRO A 334 -1.19 12.72 -1.18
C PRO A 334 -2.65 13.16 -1.29
N VAL A 335 -2.93 14.45 -1.50
CA VAL A 335 -4.30 14.95 -1.68
C VAL A 335 -4.94 14.30 -2.91
N ASN A 336 -4.25 14.33 -4.05
CA ASN A 336 -4.74 13.68 -5.27
C ASN A 336 -4.86 12.16 -5.10
N ALA A 337 -3.90 11.49 -4.45
CA ALA A 337 -4.00 10.05 -4.17
C ALA A 337 -5.28 9.70 -3.40
N SER A 338 -5.60 10.48 -2.37
CA SER A 338 -6.84 10.33 -1.60
C SER A 338 -8.09 10.53 -2.46
N GLN A 339 -8.13 11.59 -3.28
CA GLN A 339 -9.27 11.88 -4.16
C GLN A 339 -9.43 10.81 -5.26
N GLU A 340 -8.36 10.46 -5.95
CA GLU A 340 -8.36 9.47 -7.03
C GLU A 340 -8.69 8.06 -6.51
N PHE A 341 -8.26 7.70 -5.30
CA PHE A 341 -8.66 6.44 -4.67
C PHE A 341 -10.18 6.39 -4.46
N LYS A 342 -10.79 7.46 -3.93
CA LYS A 342 -12.26 7.54 -3.79
C LYS A 342 -12.98 7.50 -5.13
N GLN A 343 -12.43 8.15 -6.16
CA GLN A 343 -12.96 8.06 -7.52
C GLN A 343 -12.92 6.63 -8.06
N MET A 344 -11.81 5.92 -7.82
CA MET A 344 -11.64 4.52 -8.20
C MET A 344 -12.65 3.62 -7.50
N VAL A 345 -12.81 3.74 -6.18
CA VAL A 345 -13.80 2.98 -5.41
C VAL A 345 -15.22 3.27 -5.93
N LYS A 346 -15.57 4.55 -6.13
CA LYS A 346 -16.87 4.96 -6.67
C LYS A 346 -17.16 4.34 -8.05
N ALA A 347 -16.15 4.32 -8.93
CA ALA A 347 -16.27 3.75 -10.27
C ALA A 347 -16.43 2.23 -10.23
N LEU A 348 -15.62 1.52 -9.42
CA LEU A 348 -15.73 0.08 -9.21
C LEU A 348 -17.10 -0.30 -8.64
N HIS A 349 -17.60 0.44 -7.65
CA HIS A 349 -18.92 0.18 -7.06
C HIS A 349 -20.05 0.41 -8.07
N SER A 350 -19.93 1.43 -8.92
CA SER A 350 -20.88 1.68 -10.02
C SER A 350 -20.93 0.53 -11.03
N ALA A 351 -19.83 -0.22 -11.14
CA ALA A 351 -19.72 -1.44 -11.94
C ALA A 351 -20.05 -2.72 -11.13
N SER A 352 -20.55 -2.61 -9.89
CA SER A 352 -20.79 -3.73 -8.98
C SER A 352 -19.55 -4.58 -8.69
N ILE A 353 -18.40 -3.93 -8.54
CA ILE A 353 -17.13 -4.54 -8.13
C ILE A 353 -16.76 -4.00 -6.74
N GLU A 354 -16.56 -4.90 -5.79
CA GLU A 354 -16.10 -4.55 -4.43
C GLU A 354 -14.59 -4.32 -4.35
N VAL A 355 -14.16 -3.56 -3.34
CA VAL A 355 -12.74 -3.26 -3.07
C VAL A 355 -12.33 -3.85 -1.73
N ILE A 356 -11.38 -4.78 -1.76
CA ILE A 356 -10.73 -5.39 -0.60
C ILE A 356 -9.28 -4.90 -0.54
N LEU A 357 -8.83 -4.48 0.65
CA LEU A 357 -7.45 -4.03 0.84
C LEU A 357 -6.60 -5.09 1.52
N ASP A 358 -5.44 -5.38 0.95
CA ASP A 358 -4.38 -6.08 1.66
C ASP A 358 -3.73 -5.15 2.69
N VAL A 359 -3.75 -5.56 3.96
CA VAL A 359 -3.32 -4.74 5.11
C VAL A 359 -2.24 -5.42 5.94
N VAL A 360 -1.17 -4.67 6.20
CA VAL A 360 0.07 -5.17 6.80
C VAL A 360 0.24 -4.58 8.20
N TYR A 361 -0.55 -5.06 9.16
CA TYR A 361 -0.46 -4.62 10.56
C TYR A 361 0.56 -5.42 11.38
N ASN A 362 1.19 -6.45 10.78
CA ASN A 362 2.03 -7.38 11.52
C ASN A 362 3.47 -6.86 11.74
N HIS A 363 3.95 -5.94 10.89
CA HIS A 363 5.24 -5.27 10.99
C HIS A 363 5.17 -3.89 10.30
N THR A 364 6.26 -3.11 10.37
CA THR A 364 6.37 -1.81 9.66
C THR A 364 7.71 -1.68 8.94
N ASN A 365 7.85 -0.61 8.14
CA ASN A 365 9.07 -0.28 7.42
C ASN A 365 10.31 0.00 8.30
N GLU A 366 10.16 0.10 9.62
CA GLU A 366 11.21 0.60 10.51
C GLU A 366 12.38 -0.36 10.74
N ALA A 367 12.35 -1.53 10.06
CA ALA A 367 13.42 -2.53 10.00
C ALA A 367 13.82 -3.07 11.38
N ASP A 368 15.08 -3.49 11.54
CA ASP A 368 15.64 -4.10 12.76
C ASP A 368 16.46 -3.09 13.59
N ASP A 369 16.97 -3.53 14.75
CA ASP A 369 17.82 -2.72 15.63
C ASP A 369 19.22 -2.42 15.05
N PRO A 370 19.91 -3.36 14.37
CA PRO A 370 21.21 -3.08 13.75
C PRO A 370 21.19 -2.08 12.60
N ASN A 371 20.10 -2.03 11.81
CA ASN A 371 19.98 -1.16 10.63
C ASN A 371 18.64 -0.41 10.64
N PRO A 372 18.42 0.46 11.63
CA PRO A 372 17.13 1.10 11.86
C PRO A 372 16.64 1.90 10.66
N TYR A 373 15.33 1.93 10.46
CA TYR A 373 14.68 2.91 9.58
C TYR A 373 13.65 3.74 10.34
N THR A 374 14.09 4.50 11.34
CA THR A 374 13.19 5.29 12.18
C THR A 374 12.46 6.37 11.37
N THR A 375 11.17 6.16 11.14
CA THR A 375 10.25 7.06 10.42
C THR A 375 9.08 7.50 11.29
N SER A 376 8.64 6.69 12.26
CA SER A 376 7.47 6.94 13.10
C SER A 376 7.55 6.19 14.45
N PHE A 377 6.88 5.04 14.57
CA PHE A 377 6.57 4.33 15.81
C PHE A 377 7.74 4.12 16.78
N ARG A 378 8.91 3.73 16.26
CA ARG A 378 10.15 3.48 17.00
C ARG A 378 10.62 4.72 17.75
N GLY A 379 10.58 5.87 17.09
CA GLY A 379 10.97 7.15 17.67
C GLY A 379 9.91 7.73 18.61
N ILE A 380 8.64 7.34 18.43
CA ILE A 380 7.51 7.83 19.22
C ILE A 380 7.39 7.07 20.54
N ASP A 381 7.34 5.74 20.51
CA ASP A 381 7.33 4.90 21.69
C ASP A 381 7.59 3.42 21.33
N ASN A 382 8.85 3.08 21.02
CA ASN A 382 9.26 1.73 20.59
C ASN A 382 8.71 0.60 21.47
N LYS A 383 8.68 0.80 22.79
CA LYS A 383 8.26 -0.21 23.77
C LYS A 383 6.76 -0.49 23.70
N VAL A 384 5.95 0.50 23.34
CA VAL A 384 4.51 0.36 23.18
C VAL A 384 4.20 -0.28 21.83
N TYR A 385 4.80 0.22 20.75
CA TYR A 385 4.42 -0.15 19.39
C TYR A 385 4.99 -1.50 18.93
N TYR A 386 6.15 -1.94 19.44
CA TYR A 386 6.77 -3.21 19.02
C TYR A 386 6.81 -4.26 20.11
N MET A 387 6.74 -5.53 19.70
CA MET A 387 6.97 -6.66 20.59
C MET A 387 8.47 -6.76 20.90
N LEU A 388 8.78 -6.85 22.20
CA LEU A 388 10.15 -6.92 22.69
C LEU A 388 10.34 -8.17 23.55
N ASP A 389 11.55 -8.74 23.53
CA ASP A 389 11.95 -9.78 24.47
C ASP A 389 12.29 -9.19 25.87
N ASP A 390 12.69 -10.07 26.80
CA ASP A 390 13.07 -9.71 28.17
C ASP A 390 14.31 -8.81 28.27
N LYS A 391 15.09 -8.69 27.18
CA LYS A 391 16.28 -7.85 27.05
C LYS A 391 16.02 -6.58 26.25
N GLY A 392 14.77 -6.34 25.86
CA GLY A 392 14.38 -5.18 25.08
C GLY A 392 14.76 -5.26 23.60
N GLN A 393 15.03 -6.45 23.05
CA GLN A 393 15.27 -6.68 21.62
C GLN A 393 13.97 -6.89 20.87
N LEU A 394 13.90 -6.42 19.62
CA LEU A 394 12.75 -6.63 18.75
C LEU A 394 12.52 -8.11 18.46
N LEU A 395 11.31 -8.59 18.72
CA LEU A 395 10.86 -9.91 18.25
C LEU A 395 10.53 -9.84 16.75
N ASN A 396 10.88 -10.90 16.01
CA ASN A 396 10.77 -10.93 14.55
C ASN A 396 9.96 -12.14 14.06
N PHE A 397 8.68 -12.20 14.43
CA PHE A 397 7.76 -13.22 13.93
C PHE A 397 7.32 -12.97 12.48
N SER A 398 7.45 -11.73 11.98
CA SER A 398 7.16 -11.37 10.58
C SER A 398 8.25 -11.85 9.62
N GLY A 399 9.49 -11.96 10.09
CA GLY A 399 10.66 -12.15 9.22
C GLY A 399 11.19 -10.84 8.62
N CYS A 400 10.53 -9.70 8.87
CA CYS A 400 10.86 -8.39 8.30
C CYS A 400 11.69 -7.47 9.24
N GLY A 401 12.10 -7.96 10.40
CA GLY A 401 13.00 -7.29 11.34
C GLY A 401 12.32 -6.78 12.61
N ASN A 402 11.02 -6.52 12.57
CA ASN A 402 10.20 -6.13 13.73
C ASN A 402 8.83 -6.83 13.70
N THR A 403 8.14 -6.84 14.83
CA THR A 403 6.75 -7.31 14.95
C THR A 403 5.95 -6.28 15.74
N LEU A 404 4.86 -5.79 15.15
CA LEU A 404 3.99 -4.80 15.79
C LEU A 404 3.26 -5.44 16.98
N ASN A 405 3.10 -4.69 18.07
CA ASN A 405 2.50 -5.17 19.32
C ASN A 405 0.96 -5.12 19.26
N CYS A 406 0.36 -5.86 18.34
CA CYS A 406 -1.04 -5.72 17.92
C CYS A 406 -2.08 -5.85 19.05
N ASN A 407 -1.78 -6.56 20.14
CA ASN A 407 -2.68 -6.75 21.27
C ASN A 407 -2.39 -5.82 22.47
N HIS A 408 -1.44 -4.88 22.33
CA HIS A 408 -1.31 -3.77 23.28
C HIS A 408 -2.48 -2.78 23.09
N PRO A 409 -3.14 -2.27 24.15
CA PRO A 409 -4.36 -1.47 24.01
C PRO A 409 -4.26 -0.27 23.04
N VAL A 410 -3.14 0.46 23.09
CA VAL A 410 -2.89 1.63 22.21
C VAL A 410 -2.77 1.22 20.74
N VAL A 411 -2.05 0.13 20.46
CA VAL A 411 -1.84 -0.38 19.10
C VAL A 411 -3.11 -1.02 18.57
N MET A 412 -3.88 -1.69 19.43
CA MET A 412 -5.18 -2.25 19.09
C MET A 412 -6.15 -1.16 18.64
N GLU A 413 -6.25 -0.03 19.38
CA GLU A 413 -7.08 1.10 18.95
C GLU A 413 -6.56 1.75 17.67
N LEU A 414 -5.24 1.92 17.49
CA LEU A 414 -4.65 2.39 16.22
C LEU A 414 -5.11 1.54 15.01
N ILE A 415 -5.05 0.21 15.14
CA ILE A 415 -5.48 -0.71 14.08
C ILE A 415 -6.98 -0.59 13.83
N LEU A 416 -7.80 -0.56 14.89
CA LEU A 416 -9.25 -0.41 14.76
C LEU A 416 -9.64 0.92 14.12
N ASP A 417 -9.01 2.02 14.50
CA ASP A 417 -9.25 3.34 13.95
C ASP A 417 -8.81 3.45 12.49
N SER A 418 -7.68 2.85 12.12
CA SER A 418 -7.29 2.74 10.71
C SER A 418 -8.32 1.96 9.90
N LEU A 419 -8.72 0.77 10.35
CA LEU A 419 -9.74 -0.03 9.67
C LEU A 419 -11.06 0.75 9.52
N ARG A 420 -11.53 1.41 10.59
CA ARG A 420 -12.73 2.27 10.55
C ARG A 420 -12.55 3.39 9.55
N HIS A 421 -11.40 4.07 9.53
CA HIS A 421 -11.10 5.15 8.60
C HIS A 421 -11.25 4.70 7.14
N TRP A 422 -10.65 3.58 6.75
CA TRP A 422 -10.78 3.04 5.40
C TRP A 422 -12.22 2.70 5.01
N VAL A 423 -13.03 2.24 5.96
CA VAL A 423 -14.45 1.93 5.74
C VAL A 423 -15.32 3.19 5.66
N THR A 424 -15.07 4.20 6.50
CA THR A 424 -15.90 5.41 6.58
C THR A 424 -15.52 6.46 5.55
N GLU A 425 -14.22 6.67 5.32
CA GLU A 425 -13.70 7.73 4.45
C GLU A 425 -13.61 7.28 3.00
N TYR A 426 -13.18 6.03 2.80
CA TYR A 426 -12.87 5.48 1.48
C TYR A 426 -13.85 4.41 1.01
N HIS A 427 -14.83 4.05 1.85
CA HIS A 427 -15.90 3.09 1.54
C HIS A 427 -15.43 1.68 1.12
N VAL A 428 -14.25 1.26 1.58
CA VAL A 428 -13.71 -0.09 1.36
C VAL A 428 -14.68 -1.18 1.86
N ASP A 429 -14.79 -2.28 1.12
CA ASP A 429 -15.73 -3.38 1.40
C ASP A 429 -15.12 -4.52 2.24
N GLY A 430 -13.79 -4.60 2.32
CA GLY A 430 -13.12 -5.65 3.08
C GLY A 430 -11.62 -5.49 3.22
N PHE A 431 -11.03 -6.40 3.99
CA PHE A 431 -9.61 -6.44 4.30
C PHE A 431 -9.07 -7.87 4.25
N ARG A 432 -7.92 -8.05 3.60
CA ARG A 432 -7.08 -9.25 3.70
C ARG A 432 -5.89 -8.93 4.59
N PHE A 433 -5.75 -9.63 5.70
CA PHE A 433 -4.73 -9.38 6.71
C PHE A 433 -3.51 -10.26 6.45
N ASP A 434 -2.41 -9.61 6.09
CA ASP A 434 -1.10 -10.21 5.92
C ASP A 434 -0.56 -10.80 7.23
N LEU A 435 0.01 -12.01 7.17
CA LEU A 435 0.54 -12.77 8.30
C LEU A 435 -0.32 -12.66 9.57
N ALA A 436 -1.64 -12.86 9.43
CA ALA A 436 -2.64 -12.63 10.46
C ALA A 436 -2.43 -13.42 11.76
N SER A 437 -1.58 -14.44 11.75
CA SER A 437 -1.19 -15.17 12.98
C SER A 437 -0.47 -14.28 13.99
N ILE A 438 0.25 -13.24 13.55
CA ILE A 438 0.89 -12.26 14.46
C ILE A 438 -0.15 -11.51 15.29
N LEU A 439 -1.31 -11.18 14.71
CA LEU A 439 -2.41 -10.54 15.43
C LEU A 439 -3.03 -11.48 16.48
N CYS A 440 -2.70 -12.78 16.45
CA CYS A 440 -3.07 -13.75 17.46
C CYS A 440 -2.03 -13.91 18.59
N ARG A 441 -0.91 -13.19 18.54
CA ARG A 441 0.13 -13.23 19.58
C ARG A 441 -0.08 -12.18 20.65
N GLY A 442 0.21 -12.53 21.90
CA GLY A 442 0.25 -11.62 23.03
C GLY A 442 1.44 -10.67 22.96
N THR A 443 1.50 -9.73 23.91
CA THR A 443 2.58 -8.73 23.98
C THR A 443 3.96 -9.36 24.23
N ASP A 444 3.99 -10.59 24.76
CA ASP A 444 5.18 -11.42 24.98
C ASP A 444 5.49 -12.36 23.81
N GLY A 445 4.73 -12.28 22.71
CA GLY A 445 4.86 -13.15 21.55
C GLY A 445 4.16 -14.50 21.64
N SER A 446 3.59 -14.85 22.80
CA SER A 446 2.90 -16.14 22.99
C SER A 446 1.58 -16.20 22.20
N PRO A 447 1.22 -17.33 21.56
CA PRO A 447 -0.08 -17.46 20.89
C PRO A 447 -1.25 -17.39 21.87
N LEU A 448 -2.26 -16.57 21.56
CA LEU A 448 -3.47 -16.41 22.35
C LEU A 448 -4.59 -17.27 21.79
N ASN A 449 -5.34 -17.94 22.68
CA ASN A 449 -6.55 -18.68 22.28
C ASN A 449 -7.72 -17.74 21.92
N ALA A 450 -7.77 -16.56 22.53
CA ALA A 450 -8.82 -15.57 22.32
C ALA A 450 -8.20 -14.16 22.19
N PRO A 451 -7.50 -13.88 21.07
CA PRO A 451 -6.80 -12.61 20.88
C PRO A 451 -7.77 -11.42 20.91
N PRO A 452 -7.55 -10.42 21.79
CA PRO A 452 -8.41 -9.26 21.94
C PRO A 452 -8.67 -8.48 20.65
N LEU A 453 -7.64 -8.22 19.85
CA LEU A 453 -7.76 -7.47 18.59
C LEU A 453 -8.67 -8.19 17.59
N ILE A 454 -8.45 -9.47 17.35
CA ILE A 454 -9.27 -10.24 16.39
C ILE A 454 -10.74 -10.28 16.83
N ARG A 455 -10.99 -10.41 18.14
CA ARG A 455 -12.34 -10.32 18.70
C ARG A 455 -12.95 -8.93 18.48
N ALA A 456 -12.18 -7.87 18.72
CA ALA A 456 -12.64 -6.50 18.55
C ALA A 456 -13.01 -6.24 17.08
N ILE A 457 -12.15 -6.60 16.13
CA ILE A 457 -12.44 -6.50 14.69
C ILE A 457 -13.71 -7.28 14.35
N ALA A 458 -13.84 -8.53 14.82
CA ALA A 458 -15.01 -9.36 14.53
C ALA A 458 -16.32 -8.80 15.10
N LYS A 459 -16.28 -7.97 16.16
CA LYS A 459 -17.47 -7.42 16.85
C LYS A 459 -17.68 -5.92 16.66
N ASP A 460 -16.79 -5.25 15.95
CA ASP A 460 -16.92 -3.83 15.64
C ASP A 460 -18.13 -3.57 14.71
N ALA A 461 -18.91 -2.53 15.04
CA ALA A 461 -20.15 -2.20 14.33
C ALA A 461 -19.92 -1.56 12.96
N VAL A 462 -18.82 -0.81 12.77
CA VAL A 462 -18.45 -0.25 11.47
C VAL A 462 -17.94 -1.36 10.57
N LEU A 463 -17.10 -2.24 11.12
CA LEU A 463 -16.51 -3.35 10.37
C LEU A 463 -17.47 -4.53 10.16
N SER A 464 -18.65 -4.54 10.77
CA SER A 464 -19.59 -5.68 10.68
C SER A 464 -20.11 -5.93 9.27
N ARG A 465 -20.10 -4.91 8.41
CA ARG A 465 -20.46 -5.01 6.98
C ARG A 465 -19.31 -5.49 6.10
N CYS A 466 -18.07 -5.47 6.61
CA CYS A 466 -16.88 -5.72 5.82
C CYS A 466 -16.50 -7.19 5.81
N LYS A 467 -15.94 -7.62 4.68
CA LYS A 467 -15.32 -8.94 4.50
C LYS A 467 -13.95 -8.92 5.18
N ILE A 468 -13.68 -9.88 6.06
CA ILE A 468 -12.40 -9.96 6.78
C ILE A 468 -11.75 -11.32 6.51
N ILE A 469 -10.59 -11.28 5.86
CA ILE A 469 -9.87 -12.44 5.33
C ILE A 469 -8.52 -12.50 6.04
N ALA A 470 -8.18 -13.63 6.63
CA ALA A 470 -6.88 -13.85 7.25
C ALA A 470 -5.93 -14.60 6.31
N GLU A 471 -4.65 -14.25 6.33
CA GLU A 471 -3.55 -15.16 6.01
C GLU A 471 -3.10 -15.86 7.33
N PRO A 472 -3.60 -17.05 7.66
CA PRO A 472 -3.50 -17.59 9.01
C PRO A 472 -2.17 -18.34 9.24
N TRP A 473 -1.04 -17.68 9.00
CA TRP A 473 0.31 -18.14 9.35
C TRP A 473 1.26 -16.97 9.63
N ASP A 474 2.43 -17.25 10.21
CA ASP A 474 3.55 -16.30 10.33
C ASP A 474 4.91 -16.98 10.12
N CYS A 475 5.97 -16.17 9.96
CA CYS A 475 7.34 -16.64 9.80
C CYS A 475 7.98 -17.15 11.12
N GLY A 476 7.29 -16.96 12.25
CA GLY A 476 7.63 -17.50 13.56
C GLY A 476 7.19 -18.95 13.78
N GLY A 477 6.61 -19.59 12.76
CA GLY A 477 6.17 -20.99 12.79
C GLY A 477 4.75 -21.22 13.31
N LEU A 478 3.98 -20.16 13.59
CA LEU A 478 2.57 -20.32 13.96
C LEU A 478 1.74 -20.51 12.69
N TYR A 479 1.00 -21.61 12.63
CA TYR A 479 0.17 -21.98 11.49
C TYR A 479 -1.25 -22.32 11.94
N LEU A 480 -2.23 -21.54 11.49
CA LEU A 480 -3.59 -21.53 12.02
C LEU A 480 -4.66 -21.89 10.97
N VAL A 481 -4.31 -22.31 9.75
CA VAL A 481 -5.31 -22.69 8.70
C VAL A 481 -6.33 -23.71 9.22
N GLY A 482 -7.61 -23.35 9.18
CA GLY A 482 -8.75 -24.12 9.66
C GLY A 482 -9.02 -24.00 11.17
N SER A 483 -8.15 -23.29 11.89
CA SER A 483 -8.19 -23.11 13.35
C SER A 483 -8.07 -21.64 13.78
N PHE A 484 -8.05 -20.70 12.83
CA PHE A 484 -7.92 -19.29 13.12
C PHE A 484 -9.06 -18.80 14.03
N PRO A 485 -8.77 -18.04 15.10
CA PRO A 485 -9.81 -17.44 15.94
C PRO A 485 -10.74 -16.56 15.10
N ASN A 486 -11.99 -16.97 14.92
CA ASN A 486 -12.84 -16.40 13.85
C ASN A 486 -14.16 -15.78 14.30
N TRP A 487 -14.69 -16.12 15.49
CA TRP A 487 -16.01 -15.64 15.94
C TRP A 487 -17.12 -15.71 14.87
N ASP A 488 -17.07 -16.73 14.01
CA ASP A 488 -17.94 -16.98 12.85
C ASP A 488 -17.97 -15.86 11.79
N ARG A 489 -16.95 -14.99 11.75
CA ARG A 489 -16.85 -13.83 10.86
C ARG A 489 -15.68 -13.88 9.87
N TRP A 490 -14.58 -14.54 10.24
CA TRP A 490 -13.36 -14.52 9.43
C TRP A 490 -13.34 -15.60 8.35
N ALA A 491 -13.00 -15.19 7.13
CA ALA A 491 -12.54 -16.09 6.08
C ALA A 491 -11.02 -16.25 6.15
N GLU A 492 -10.48 -17.28 5.51
CA GLU A 492 -9.06 -17.62 5.55
C GLU A 492 -8.55 -17.98 4.15
N TRP A 493 -7.38 -17.48 3.78
CA TRP A 493 -6.62 -18.02 2.66
C TRP A 493 -6.32 -19.51 2.89
N ASN A 494 -6.82 -20.35 1.99
CA ASN A 494 -6.74 -21.80 2.10
C ASN A 494 -5.48 -22.33 1.41
N GLY A 495 -4.32 -22.20 2.07
CA GLY A 495 -3.05 -22.73 1.55
C GLY A 495 -3.07 -24.24 1.27
N LYS A 496 -3.88 -25.01 2.02
CA LYS A 496 -4.07 -26.45 1.75
C LYS A 496 -4.79 -26.70 0.42
N TYR A 497 -5.73 -25.84 0.03
CA TYR A 497 -6.36 -25.92 -1.30
C TYR A 497 -5.32 -25.78 -2.40
N ARG A 498 -4.50 -24.74 -2.33
CA ARG A 498 -3.41 -24.49 -3.27
C ARG A 498 -2.53 -25.72 -3.42
N ASP A 499 -2.01 -26.24 -2.31
CA ASP A 499 -1.02 -27.33 -2.34
C ASP A 499 -1.62 -28.64 -2.85
N ASP A 500 -2.80 -29.04 -2.36
CA ASP A 500 -3.44 -30.30 -2.75
C ASP A 500 -3.91 -30.29 -4.20
N VAL A 501 -4.43 -29.16 -4.69
CA VAL A 501 -4.84 -29.01 -6.10
C VAL A 501 -3.62 -29.06 -7.01
N ARG A 502 -2.53 -28.34 -6.67
CA ARG A 502 -1.28 -28.38 -7.44
C ARG A 502 -0.72 -29.80 -7.54
N LYS A 503 -0.58 -30.50 -6.41
CA LYS A 503 -0.11 -31.90 -6.35
C LYS A 503 -0.98 -32.85 -7.17
N PHE A 504 -2.31 -32.72 -7.06
CA PHE A 504 -3.23 -33.57 -7.81
C PHE A 504 -3.09 -33.36 -9.32
N ILE A 505 -3.06 -32.10 -9.78
CA ILE A 505 -2.96 -31.79 -11.21
C ILE A 505 -1.59 -32.17 -11.78
N LYS A 506 -0.52 -31.99 -11.02
CA LYS A 506 0.83 -32.44 -11.37
C LYS A 506 0.93 -33.98 -11.50
N GLY A 507 0.05 -34.72 -10.83
CA GLY A 507 -0.02 -36.18 -10.91
C GLY A 507 0.63 -36.92 -9.73
N ASP A 508 0.75 -36.28 -8.57
CA ASP A 508 1.30 -36.92 -7.37
C ASP A 508 0.39 -38.05 -6.87
N SER A 509 0.99 -39.16 -6.47
CA SER A 509 0.26 -40.34 -5.99
C SER A 509 -0.45 -40.09 -4.66
N GLY A 510 -1.64 -40.67 -4.47
CA GLY A 510 -2.40 -40.60 -3.21
C GLY A 510 -3.24 -39.33 -2.98
N THR A 511 -3.30 -38.42 -3.95
CA THR A 511 -3.93 -37.09 -3.81
C THR A 511 -5.45 -37.05 -4.07
N LYS A 512 -6.06 -38.14 -4.56
CA LYS A 512 -7.49 -38.15 -4.93
C LYS A 512 -8.43 -37.73 -3.79
N GLY A 513 -8.17 -38.22 -2.58
CA GLY A 513 -9.00 -37.94 -1.40
C GLY A 513 -8.89 -36.49 -0.92
N SER A 514 -7.67 -35.96 -0.87
CA SER A 514 -7.44 -34.57 -0.49
C SER A 514 -8.02 -33.61 -1.52
N PHE A 515 -7.80 -33.87 -2.81
CA PHE A 515 -8.42 -33.12 -3.92
C PHE A 515 -9.94 -33.09 -3.83
N ALA A 516 -10.59 -34.26 -3.67
CA ALA A 516 -12.05 -34.33 -3.51
C ALA A 516 -12.55 -33.51 -2.30
N THR A 517 -11.78 -33.50 -1.21
CA THR A 517 -12.08 -32.69 -0.02
C THR A 517 -11.92 -31.19 -0.30
N ARG A 518 -10.89 -30.79 -1.04
CA ARG A 518 -10.63 -29.38 -1.40
C ARG A 518 -11.75 -28.81 -2.25
N VAL A 519 -12.08 -29.47 -3.37
CA VAL A 519 -13.10 -28.99 -4.34
C VAL A 519 -14.52 -29.00 -3.78
N SER A 520 -14.77 -29.76 -2.70
CA SER A 520 -16.05 -29.79 -1.97
C SER A 520 -16.09 -28.81 -0.78
N GLY A 521 -15.21 -27.81 -0.77
CA GLY A 521 -15.25 -26.73 0.22
C GLY A 521 -14.47 -26.99 1.50
N SER A 522 -13.48 -27.89 1.47
CA SER A 522 -12.53 -28.17 2.57
C SER A 522 -13.22 -28.39 3.92
N SER A 523 -14.22 -29.28 3.94
CA SER A 523 -15.05 -29.53 5.13
C SER A 523 -14.28 -30.04 6.35
N ASP A 524 -13.10 -30.64 6.16
CA ASP A 524 -12.16 -31.01 7.22
C ASP A 524 -11.58 -29.80 7.96
N LEU A 525 -11.52 -28.64 7.32
CA LEU A 525 -11.05 -27.37 7.91
C LEU A 525 -12.22 -26.53 8.43
N TYR A 526 -13.28 -26.37 7.63
CA TYR A 526 -14.29 -25.34 7.88
C TYR A 526 -15.65 -25.86 8.33
N ARG A 527 -15.85 -27.19 8.46
CA ARG A 527 -17.07 -27.74 9.07
C ARG A 527 -16.96 -27.77 10.60
N VAL A 528 -16.65 -26.61 11.16
CA VAL A 528 -16.54 -26.33 12.59
C VAL A 528 -17.30 -25.02 12.89
N ASN A 529 -17.91 -24.90 14.06
CA ASN A 529 -18.53 -23.65 14.54
C ASN A 529 -19.41 -22.91 13.51
N LYS A 530 -20.46 -23.57 12.97
CA LYS A 530 -21.40 -22.99 11.98
C LYS A 530 -20.76 -22.39 10.71
N ARG A 531 -19.44 -22.50 10.53
CA ARG A 531 -18.74 -22.03 9.34
C ARG A 531 -19.21 -22.79 8.11
N ARG A 532 -19.00 -22.12 6.98
CA ARG A 532 -19.48 -22.48 5.65
C ARG A 532 -18.29 -22.54 4.69
N PRO A 533 -18.42 -23.23 3.55
CA PRO A 533 -17.35 -23.35 2.56
C PRO A 533 -16.73 -22.01 2.13
N TYR A 534 -17.53 -20.95 2.01
CA TYR A 534 -17.07 -19.60 1.66
C TYR A 534 -16.13 -18.94 2.69
N HIS A 535 -15.93 -19.53 3.87
CA HIS A 535 -14.89 -19.06 4.80
C HIS A 535 -13.49 -19.58 4.47
N GLY A 536 -13.35 -20.47 3.47
CA GLY A 536 -12.08 -20.79 2.84
C GLY A 536 -11.98 -20.06 1.51
N ILE A 537 -11.04 -19.13 1.40
CA ILE A 537 -10.69 -18.47 0.15
C ILE A 537 -9.80 -19.43 -0.63
N ASN A 538 -10.33 -20.00 -1.69
CA ASN A 538 -9.60 -20.96 -2.51
C ASN A 538 -8.76 -20.21 -3.55
N PHE A 539 -7.49 -20.59 -3.66
CA PHE A 539 -6.57 -20.03 -4.65
C PHE A 539 -5.58 -21.10 -5.11
N VAL A 540 -5.09 -20.95 -6.33
CA VAL A 540 -4.05 -21.82 -6.91
C VAL A 540 -2.74 -21.05 -7.07
N ILE A 541 -2.81 -19.74 -7.25
CA ILE A 541 -1.68 -18.81 -7.35
C ILE A 541 -2.04 -17.54 -6.58
N ALA A 542 -1.03 -16.77 -6.23
CA ALA A 542 -1.12 -15.44 -5.64
C ALA A 542 0.08 -14.62 -6.15
N HIS A 543 0.21 -13.37 -5.71
CA HIS A 543 1.41 -12.57 -5.94
C HIS A 543 2.70 -13.28 -5.48
N ASP A 544 2.61 -14.06 -4.40
CA ASP A 544 3.68 -14.90 -3.89
C ASP A 544 3.81 -16.24 -4.62
N GLY A 545 5.06 -16.59 -4.94
CA GLY A 545 5.41 -17.83 -5.63
C GLY A 545 5.14 -17.77 -7.13
N PHE A 546 4.98 -18.92 -7.76
CA PHE A 546 4.81 -18.96 -9.21
C PHE A 546 3.46 -18.40 -9.69
N SER A 547 3.53 -17.67 -10.80
CA SER A 547 2.40 -17.41 -11.69
C SER A 547 1.80 -18.72 -12.24
N LEU A 548 0.59 -18.66 -12.79
CA LEU A 548 -0.07 -19.85 -13.33
C LEU A 548 0.75 -20.47 -14.47
N ARG A 549 1.37 -19.62 -15.30
CA ARG A 549 2.21 -20.08 -16.41
C ARG A 549 3.49 -20.72 -15.92
N ASP A 550 4.13 -20.15 -14.91
CA ASP A 550 5.40 -20.66 -14.39
C ASP A 550 5.21 -21.97 -13.62
N LEU A 551 4.07 -22.12 -12.95
CA LEU A 551 3.68 -23.35 -12.25
C LEU A 551 3.69 -24.59 -13.16
N VAL A 552 3.45 -24.41 -14.46
CA VAL A 552 3.46 -25.46 -15.48
C VAL A 552 4.70 -25.42 -16.39
N SER A 553 5.64 -24.50 -16.13
CA SER A 553 6.84 -24.28 -16.96
C SER A 553 8.17 -24.52 -16.21
N TYR A 554 8.14 -24.55 -14.87
CA TYR A 554 9.33 -24.67 -14.03
C TYR A 554 9.15 -25.69 -12.91
N ASN A 555 10.19 -26.47 -12.62
CA ASN A 555 10.29 -27.29 -11.41
C ASN A 555 10.99 -26.54 -10.28
N PHE A 556 11.91 -25.62 -10.62
CA PHE A 556 12.71 -24.88 -9.66
C PHE A 556 12.45 -23.38 -9.80
N LYS A 557 12.55 -22.66 -8.67
CA LYS A 557 12.54 -21.20 -8.68
C LYS A 557 13.84 -20.67 -9.31
N HIS A 558 13.74 -19.57 -10.05
CA HIS A 558 14.86 -18.89 -10.71
C HIS A 558 14.85 -17.43 -10.25
N ASN A 559 15.27 -17.23 -9.00
CA ASN A 559 15.19 -15.95 -8.29
C ASN A 559 16.54 -15.21 -8.28
N GLU A 560 17.48 -15.56 -9.15
CA GLU A 560 18.84 -15.01 -9.15
C GLU A 560 18.83 -13.48 -9.31
N ALA A 561 17.86 -12.94 -10.06
CA ALA A 561 17.67 -11.51 -10.25
C ALA A 561 17.34 -10.76 -8.94
N ASN A 562 16.88 -11.45 -7.90
CA ASN A 562 16.60 -10.85 -6.59
C ASN A 562 17.89 -10.59 -5.79
N GLY A 563 19.02 -11.16 -6.19
CA GLY A 563 20.33 -10.92 -5.56
C GLY A 563 20.60 -11.72 -4.28
N GLU A 564 19.65 -12.53 -3.81
CA GLU A 564 19.83 -13.38 -2.60
C GLU A 564 20.42 -14.76 -2.91
N GLY A 565 20.96 -14.95 -4.12
CA GLY A 565 21.57 -16.23 -4.54
C GLY A 565 20.57 -17.39 -4.60
N GLY A 566 19.29 -17.10 -4.85
CA GLY A 566 18.21 -18.09 -4.91
C GLY A 566 17.76 -18.63 -3.56
N ASN A 567 18.16 -17.99 -2.45
CA ASN A 567 17.73 -18.41 -1.11
C ASN A 567 16.31 -17.94 -0.76
N ASP A 568 15.83 -16.88 -1.43
CA ASP A 568 14.51 -16.29 -1.25
C ASP A 568 13.40 -17.09 -1.98
N GLY A 569 12.16 -16.94 -1.54
CA GLY A 569 10.99 -17.63 -2.12
C GLY A 569 10.81 -19.09 -1.68
N CYS A 570 9.60 -19.62 -1.85
CA CYS A 570 9.25 -20.98 -1.44
C CYS A 570 10.00 -22.04 -2.26
N ASN A 571 10.51 -23.08 -1.59
CA ASN A 571 11.15 -24.23 -2.26
C ASN A 571 10.12 -25.27 -2.73
N ASP A 572 9.03 -25.43 -1.99
CA ASP A 572 7.98 -26.42 -2.25
C ASP A 572 6.83 -25.81 -3.07
N ASN A 573 7.08 -25.61 -4.36
CA ASN A 573 6.09 -24.96 -5.25
C ASN A 573 5.00 -25.90 -5.78
N PHE A 574 5.22 -27.21 -5.67
CA PHE A 574 4.38 -28.27 -6.27
C PHE A 574 4.12 -28.05 -7.77
N SER A 575 5.10 -27.50 -8.46
CA SER A 575 5.07 -27.16 -9.88
C SER A 575 5.57 -28.32 -10.76
N TRP A 576 5.26 -28.27 -12.05
CA TRP A 576 5.79 -29.22 -13.02
C TRP A 576 6.04 -28.57 -14.36
N ASN A 577 7.29 -28.61 -14.81
CA ASN A 577 7.71 -28.06 -16.10
C ASN A 577 7.17 -28.78 -17.35
N CYS A 578 6.26 -29.74 -17.17
CA CYS A 578 5.62 -30.51 -18.23
C CYS A 578 6.60 -31.19 -19.22
N GLY A 579 7.84 -31.46 -18.79
CA GLY A 579 8.88 -32.13 -19.56
C GLY A 579 10.07 -31.25 -19.98
N PHE A 580 10.01 -29.92 -19.81
CA PHE A 580 11.11 -29.03 -20.19
C PHE A 580 11.19 -27.78 -19.29
N GLU A 581 12.35 -27.55 -18.67
CA GLU A 581 12.62 -26.34 -17.87
C GLU A 581 12.96 -25.17 -18.81
N VAL A 582 12.18 -24.10 -18.76
CA VAL A 582 12.28 -23.01 -19.74
C VAL A 582 13.44 -22.07 -19.38
N LEU A 583 14.66 -22.36 -19.80
CA LEU A 583 15.79 -21.44 -19.58
C LEU A 583 15.79 -20.31 -20.63
N GLY A 584 15.19 -19.16 -20.30
CA GLY A 584 15.20 -17.94 -21.12
C GLY A 584 14.10 -17.83 -22.19
N SER A 585 14.16 -16.73 -22.97
CA SER A 585 13.07 -16.11 -23.77
C SER A 585 12.00 -17.07 -24.36
N PRO A 586 10.70 -16.72 -24.30
CA PRO A 586 9.59 -17.70 -24.24
C PRO A 586 9.24 -18.43 -25.55
N ASN A 587 10.02 -18.29 -26.62
CA ASN A 587 9.54 -18.52 -27.99
C ASN A 587 10.21 -19.63 -28.79
N LYS A 588 10.92 -20.58 -28.17
CA LYS A 588 11.45 -21.75 -28.90
C LYS A 588 11.18 -23.08 -28.20
N GLY A 589 10.13 -23.76 -28.66
CA GLY A 589 10.05 -25.23 -28.57
C GLY A 589 9.13 -25.85 -27.50
N PHE A 590 8.09 -25.17 -27.03
CA PHE A 590 7.10 -25.80 -26.16
C PHE A 590 6.33 -26.92 -26.87
N PRO A 591 6.06 -28.08 -26.24
CA PRO A 591 4.95 -28.94 -26.64
C PRO A 591 3.64 -28.24 -26.22
N PRO A 592 2.84 -27.68 -27.15
CA PRO A 592 1.70 -26.82 -26.82
C PRO A 592 0.54 -27.54 -26.10
N TYR A 593 0.51 -28.87 -26.15
CA TYR A 593 -0.61 -29.66 -25.65
C TYR A 593 -0.62 -29.84 -24.12
N SER A 594 0.53 -30.04 -23.47
CA SER A 594 0.58 -30.26 -22.01
C SER A 594 0.32 -28.97 -21.23
N LEU A 595 0.92 -27.86 -21.66
CA LEU A 595 0.78 -26.54 -21.03
C LEU A 595 -0.67 -26.04 -21.07
N THR A 596 -1.30 -26.11 -22.24
CA THR A 596 -2.70 -25.67 -22.43
C THR A 596 -3.67 -26.53 -21.61
N THR A 597 -3.44 -27.85 -21.58
CA THR A 597 -4.30 -28.77 -20.82
C THR A 597 -4.16 -28.57 -19.32
N CYS A 598 -2.94 -28.47 -18.79
CA CYS A 598 -2.71 -28.24 -17.36
C CYS A 598 -3.24 -26.87 -16.91
N THR A 599 -3.02 -25.84 -17.73
CA THR A 599 -3.58 -24.50 -17.48
C THR A 599 -5.11 -24.55 -17.44
N ASN A 600 -5.76 -25.20 -18.41
CA ASN A 600 -7.21 -25.29 -18.47
C ASN A 600 -7.78 -26.09 -17.28
N LEU A 601 -7.08 -27.16 -16.84
CA LEU A 601 -7.47 -27.91 -15.66
C LEU A 601 -7.35 -27.09 -14.37
N LEU A 602 -6.30 -26.28 -14.23
CA LEU A 602 -6.16 -25.38 -13.08
C LEU A 602 -7.22 -24.26 -13.12
N LYS A 603 -7.53 -23.71 -14.29
CA LYS A 603 -8.65 -22.76 -14.48
C LYS A 603 -10.00 -23.37 -14.12
N HIS A 604 -10.21 -24.64 -14.48
CA HIS A 604 -11.40 -25.38 -14.07
C HIS A 604 -11.41 -25.70 -12.58
N ALA A 605 -10.27 -25.94 -11.95
CA ALA A 605 -10.20 -26.10 -10.50
C ALA A 605 -10.50 -24.78 -9.76
N LEU A 606 -10.22 -23.62 -10.37
CA LEU A 606 -10.60 -22.31 -9.83
C LEU A 606 -12.12 -22.03 -9.97
N THR A 607 -12.74 -22.50 -11.06
CA THR A 607 -14.17 -22.24 -11.36
C THR A 607 -15.12 -23.38 -10.97
N GLY A 608 -14.59 -24.57 -10.68
CA GLY A 608 -15.35 -25.81 -10.49
C GLY A 608 -15.68 -26.16 -9.03
N ALA A 609 -15.26 -25.36 -8.07
CA ALA A 609 -15.77 -25.46 -6.71
C ALA A 609 -17.22 -24.92 -6.72
N SER A 610 -18.18 -25.81 -6.48
CA SER A 610 -19.63 -25.56 -6.47
C SER A 610 -20.02 -24.19 -5.90
N ASN A 611 -20.96 -23.46 -6.54
CA ASN A 611 -21.71 -22.21 -6.19
C ASN A 611 -21.76 -21.71 -4.71
N SER A 612 -20.69 -21.85 -3.95
CA SER A 612 -20.68 -21.84 -2.48
C SER A 612 -19.30 -21.55 -1.88
N THR A 613 -18.26 -21.35 -2.69
CA THR A 613 -16.90 -21.03 -2.26
C THR A 613 -16.40 -19.77 -2.93
N ASN A 614 -15.72 -18.91 -2.18
CA ASN A 614 -15.06 -17.73 -2.72
C ASN A 614 -13.77 -18.19 -3.38
N THR A 615 -13.55 -17.76 -4.62
CA THR A 615 -12.31 -18.04 -5.32
C THR A 615 -11.56 -16.73 -5.53
N ALA A 616 -10.30 -16.69 -5.12
CA ALA A 616 -9.36 -15.67 -5.56
C ALA A 616 -8.63 -16.16 -6.81
N THR A 617 -8.61 -15.34 -7.86
CA THR A 617 -7.98 -15.64 -9.14
C THR A 617 -7.14 -14.47 -9.60
N GLU A 618 -5.89 -14.73 -10.00
CA GLU A 618 -5.13 -13.79 -10.83
C GLU A 618 -5.42 -14.18 -12.30
N ALA A 619 -6.13 -13.35 -13.04
CA ALA A 619 -6.67 -13.73 -14.36
C ALA A 619 -5.66 -13.65 -15.52
N ALA A 620 -4.35 -13.58 -15.28
CA ALA A 620 -3.41 -13.45 -16.38
C ALA A 620 -2.47 -14.66 -16.49
N LEU A 621 -2.30 -15.16 -17.71
CA LEU A 621 -1.18 -16.01 -18.14
C LEU A 621 0.13 -15.21 -18.18
N LYS A 622 0.37 -14.42 -17.14
CA LYS A 622 1.64 -13.73 -16.91
C LYS A 622 2.69 -14.77 -16.57
N THR A 623 3.92 -14.51 -16.98
CA THR A 623 5.11 -15.22 -16.54
C THR A 623 5.96 -14.23 -15.78
N GLN A 624 6.63 -14.68 -14.73
CA GLN A 624 7.59 -13.93 -13.93
C GLN A 624 9.03 -14.22 -14.38
N GLN A 625 9.22 -14.84 -15.55
CA GLN A 625 10.53 -15.04 -16.21
C GLN A 625 10.61 -14.31 -17.55
#